data_AF-A0A9P8EHS8-F1
#
_entry.id   AF-A0A9P8EHS8-F1
#
_cell.length_a   1.000
_cell.length_b   1.000
_cell.length_c   1.000
_cell.angle_alpha   90.00
_cell.angle_beta   90.00
_cell.angle_gamma   90.00
#
_symmetry.space_group_name_H-M   'P 1'
#
loop_
_entity.id
_entity.type
_entity.pdbx_description
1 polymer ?
#
loop_
_entity_poly.entity_id
_entity_poly.type
_entity_poly.pdbx_seq_one_letter_code
_entity_poly.pdbx_strand_id
1 'polypeptide(L)'
;MPRTRNRASAAQETVVVEEPVVEEAPAEQEQEEDHQSIEGGPRPLAFHESLNWRAGKPIAVAELLRRLRTLHTELSQLDQEDAHRDSLVPVAQELAHRNLLEHRDRGVKAWTALCIVEMFKLLAPDAPFKAAQLNQIFSLIITQVLPALGNPQDPYNEQHLSIIRSLDEVKSIVLLTDIPGADGLLYKLFTGAFDIFADTSKNDKAEELGKNVEHHVTSLLVTVVDESPSLPNDVVDIILAQFLRLDPTTFPLQLNKSALESSRPFHLQLPPPAYNMAKNICSSCPDKMSRMVAHYFNSIIADLSDGIDGSSSRKSMSRK
;
A
#
# COMPACT_ATOMS: atom_id res chain seq x y z
N MET A 1 5.96 82.85 -72.61
CA MET A 1 5.92 81.91 -73.76
C MET A 1 5.01 80.73 -73.43
N PRO A 2 4.43 80.02 -74.42
CA PRO A 2 3.28 79.13 -74.21
C PRO A 2 3.62 77.63 -74.18
N ARG A 3 2.73 76.84 -73.56
CA ARG A 3 2.19 75.51 -73.96
C ARG A 3 1.58 74.82 -72.71
N THR A 4 0.29 74.50 -72.54
CA THR A 4 -0.71 73.80 -73.39
C THR A 4 -0.12 72.53 -74.03
N ARG A 5 -0.66 71.31 -73.92
CA ARG A 5 -2.03 70.79 -73.71
C ARG A 5 -1.88 69.25 -73.41
N ASN A 6 -2.86 68.39 -73.05
CA ASN A 6 -4.34 68.42 -73.01
C ASN A 6 -4.90 67.23 -72.17
N ARG A 7 -6.22 67.26 -71.87
CA ARG A 7 -7.18 66.14 -71.65
C ARG A 7 -7.15 65.33 -70.33
N ALA A 8 -8.30 64.99 -69.72
CA ALA A 8 -9.70 65.42 -69.94
C ALA A 8 -10.59 65.14 -68.70
N SER A 9 -11.69 65.92 -68.58
CA SER A 9 -13.01 65.68 -67.91
C SER A 9 -13.13 64.54 -66.86
N ALA A 10 -13.59 64.74 -65.61
CA ALA A 10 -14.85 65.36 -65.13
C ALA A 10 -16.12 64.68 -65.70
N ALA A 11 -17.18 64.38 -64.93
CA ALA A 11 -17.60 64.91 -63.62
C ALA A 11 -18.33 63.87 -62.72
N GLN A 12 -18.87 64.34 -61.58
CA GLN A 12 -19.59 63.60 -60.53
C GLN A 12 -21.06 63.30 -60.90
N GLU A 13 -21.70 62.29 -60.27
CA GLU A 13 -23.05 62.45 -59.69
C GLU A 13 -23.42 61.37 -58.64
N THR A 14 -24.58 61.57 -58.00
CA THR A 14 -25.04 61.22 -56.65
C THR A 14 -25.64 59.81 -56.39
N VAL A 15 -25.44 59.34 -55.14
CA VAL A 15 -26.42 58.72 -54.19
C VAL A 15 -27.50 57.73 -54.68
N VAL A 16 -27.47 56.50 -54.15
CA VAL A 16 -28.64 55.72 -53.62
C VAL A 16 -28.17 54.85 -52.43
N VAL A 17 -29.06 54.55 -51.47
CA VAL A 17 -28.87 53.62 -50.35
C VAL A 17 -29.50 52.27 -50.69
N GLU A 18 -28.76 51.17 -50.55
CA GLU A 18 -29.30 49.80 -50.51
C GLU A 18 -28.61 48.99 -49.40
N GLU A 19 -29.39 48.31 -48.56
CA GLU A 19 -28.91 47.19 -47.75
C GLU A 19 -28.76 45.95 -48.66
N PRO A 20 -27.80 45.07 -48.34
CA PRO A 20 -28.04 43.65 -48.61
C PRO A 20 -27.70 42.73 -47.44
N VAL A 21 -28.67 41.86 -47.15
CA VAL A 21 -28.53 40.41 -46.97
C VAL A 21 -27.70 39.91 -45.78
N VAL A 22 -28.41 39.22 -44.87
CA VAL A 22 -27.86 38.29 -43.89
C VAL A 22 -27.10 37.18 -44.62
N GLU A 23 -25.78 37.11 -44.44
CA GLU A 23 -24.96 36.01 -44.92
C GLU A 23 -25.00 34.87 -43.88
N GLU A 24 -25.68 33.77 -44.21
CA GLU A 24 -25.66 32.55 -43.40
C GLU A 24 -24.24 31.96 -43.42
N ALA A 25 -23.51 32.10 -42.31
CA ALA A 25 -22.26 31.38 -42.10
C ALA A 25 -22.55 29.86 -42.08
N PRO A 26 -21.74 29.04 -42.77
CA PRO A 26 -22.04 27.62 -42.94
C PRO A 26 -21.94 26.87 -41.62
N ALA A 27 -22.81 25.87 -41.44
CA ALA A 27 -22.79 25.00 -40.27
C ALA A 27 -21.39 24.37 -40.08
N GLU A 28 -20.83 24.57 -38.89
CA GLU A 28 -19.67 23.81 -38.44
C GLU A 28 -20.09 22.34 -38.42
N GLN A 29 -19.43 21.53 -39.25
CA GLN A 29 -19.64 20.10 -39.25
C GLN A 29 -19.05 19.56 -37.95
N GLU A 30 -19.92 19.25 -36.99
CA GLU A 30 -19.59 18.36 -35.89
C GLU A 30 -19.08 17.06 -36.52
N GLN A 31 -17.76 16.88 -36.50
CA GLN A 31 -17.16 15.58 -36.78
C GLN A 31 -17.50 14.70 -35.59
N GLU A 32 -18.62 13.98 -35.70
CA GLU A 32 -18.81 12.73 -34.98
C GLU A 32 -17.62 11.83 -35.33
N GLU A 33 -16.57 11.86 -34.50
CA GLU A 33 -15.51 10.86 -34.51
C GLU A 33 -16.14 9.52 -34.07
N ASP A 34 -16.75 8.86 -35.05
CA ASP A 34 -17.24 7.49 -35.01
C ASP A 34 -16.14 6.60 -34.42
N HIS A 35 -16.20 6.40 -33.10
CA HIS A 35 -15.30 5.54 -32.34
C HIS A 35 -15.63 4.09 -32.69
N GLN A 36 -15.24 3.71 -33.90
CA GLN A 36 -15.19 2.32 -34.34
C GLN A 36 -14.26 1.60 -33.39
N SER A 37 -14.88 0.82 -32.51
CA SER A 37 -14.23 0.05 -31.47
C SER A 37 -13.20 -0.89 -32.09
N ILE A 38 -11.92 -0.50 -31.98
CA ILE A 38 -10.79 -1.40 -32.18
C ILE A 38 -10.81 -2.39 -31.02
N GLU A 39 -11.53 -3.51 -31.21
CA GLU A 39 -11.50 -4.64 -30.27
C GLU A 39 -10.05 -5.13 -30.14
N GLY A 40 -9.43 -4.84 -28.99
CA GLY A 40 -8.02 -5.14 -28.69
C GLY A 40 -7.14 -3.95 -28.31
N GLY A 41 -7.68 -2.73 -28.20
CA GLY A 41 -6.96 -1.57 -27.63
C GLY A 41 -7.10 -1.45 -26.11
N PRO A 42 -6.10 -0.89 -25.38
CA PRO A 42 -6.21 -0.64 -23.94
C PRO A 42 -7.42 0.23 -23.60
N ARG A 43 -8.22 -0.19 -22.62
CA ARG A 43 -9.47 0.46 -22.22
C ARG A 43 -9.18 1.63 -21.25
N PRO A 44 -9.52 2.88 -21.59
CA PRO A 44 -9.39 4.02 -20.68
C PRO A 44 -10.39 3.92 -19.52
N LEU A 45 -10.03 4.46 -18.36
CA LEU A 45 -10.98 4.65 -17.26
C LEU A 45 -12.13 5.57 -17.69
N ALA A 46 -13.36 5.11 -17.48
CA ALA A 46 -14.60 5.90 -17.52
C ALA A 46 -14.82 6.71 -16.23
N PHE A 47 -14.17 6.33 -15.12
CA PHE A 47 -14.16 7.14 -13.90
C PHE A 47 -13.41 8.46 -14.09
N HIS A 48 -14.15 9.58 -13.98
CA HIS A 48 -13.63 10.95 -14.11
C HIS A 48 -13.92 11.83 -12.89
N GLU A 49 -14.36 11.27 -11.76
CA GLU A 49 -14.66 12.05 -10.57
C GLU A 49 -13.40 12.36 -9.73
N SER A 50 -13.21 13.61 -9.32
CA SER A 50 -12.03 13.97 -8.52
C SER A 50 -12.03 13.27 -7.15
N LEU A 51 -10.90 12.70 -6.76
CA LEU A 51 -10.67 12.14 -5.42
C LEU A 51 -9.92 13.13 -4.52
N ASN A 52 -9.12 14.02 -5.12
CA ASN A 52 -8.45 15.10 -4.41
C ASN A 52 -9.39 16.28 -4.08
N TRP A 53 -8.98 17.12 -3.12
CA TRP A 53 -9.64 18.40 -2.82
C TRP A 53 -8.66 19.44 -2.31
N ARG A 54 -8.98 20.73 -2.56
CA ARG A 54 -8.21 21.87 -2.03
C ARG A 54 -8.62 22.19 -0.59
N ALA A 55 -7.69 22.76 0.18
CA ALA A 55 -7.97 23.26 1.52
C ALA A 55 -9.18 24.21 1.51
N GLY A 56 -10.15 23.96 2.40
CA GLY A 56 -11.38 24.75 2.51
C GLY A 56 -12.59 24.24 1.71
N LYS A 57 -12.45 23.23 0.83
CA LYS A 57 -13.58 22.58 0.14
C LYS A 57 -13.48 21.04 0.19
N PRO A 58 -13.61 20.41 1.37
CA PRO A 58 -13.57 18.96 1.48
C PRO A 58 -14.76 18.29 0.79
N ILE A 59 -14.51 17.13 0.17
CA ILE A 59 -15.59 16.24 -0.31
C ILE A 59 -16.25 15.60 0.92
N ALA A 60 -17.59 15.51 0.92
CA ALA A 60 -18.31 14.85 2.00
C ALA A 60 -17.97 13.35 2.05
N VAL A 61 -17.80 12.78 3.25
CA VAL A 61 -17.32 11.39 3.42
C VAL A 61 -18.19 10.37 2.67
N ALA A 62 -19.52 10.52 2.69
CA ALA A 62 -20.43 9.63 1.97
C ALA A 62 -20.23 9.67 0.45
N GLU A 63 -19.96 10.85 -0.11
CA GLU A 63 -19.70 11.06 -1.54
C GLU A 63 -18.32 10.54 -1.94
N LEU A 64 -17.29 10.78 -1.10
CA LEU A 64 -15.95 10.24 -1.32
C LEU A 64 -15.94 8.70 -1.27
N LEU A 65 -16.70 8.10 -0.34
CA LEU A 65 -16.90 6.64 -0.28
C LEU A 65 -17.64 6.11 -1.51
N ARG A 66 -18.63 6.84 -2.05
CA ARG A 66 -19.29 6.47 -3.31
C ARG A 66 -18.28 6.44 -4.46
N ARG A 67 -17.49 7.52 -4.63
CA ARG A 67 -16.46 7.64 -5.67
C ARG A 67 -15.43 6.52 -5.61
N LEU A 68 -14.85 6.27 -4.43
CA LEU A 68 -13.86 5.20 -4.24
C LEU A 68 -14.43 3.82 -4.54
N ARG A 69 -15.72 3.56 -4.23
CA ARG A 69 -16.39 2.30 -4.59
C ARG A 69 -16.61 2.18 -6.09
N THR A 70 -17.09 3.23 -6.75
CA THR A 70 -17.25 3.25 -8.22
C THR A 70 -15.93 2.98 -8.92
N LEU A 71 -14.85 3.68 -8.53
CA LEU A 71 -13.52 3.45 -9.05
C LEU A 71 -13.04 2.01 -8.78
N HIS A 72 -13.18 1.50 -7.55
CA HIS A 72 -12.81 0.12 -7.25
C HIS A 72 -13.53 -0.90 -8.14
N THR A 73 -14.85 -0.75 -8.30
CA THR A 73 -15.65 -1.66 -9.15
C THR A 73 -15.12 -1.68 -10.58
N GLU A 74 -14.76 -0.53 -11.14
CA GLU A 74 -14.15 -0.44 -12.47
C GLU A 74 -12.76 -1.09 -12.50
N LEU A 75 -11.84 -0.71 -11.60
CA LEU A 75 -10.49 -1.28 -11.53
C LEU A 75 -10.50 -2.81 -11.37
N SER A 76 -11.45 -3.35 -10.62
CA SER A 76 -11.60 -4.80 -10.40
C SER A 76 -12.07 -5.59 -11.64
N GLN A 77 -12.58 -4.90 -12.66
CA GLN A 77 -13.05 -5.46 -13.94
C GLN A 77 -12.07 -5.22 -15.10
N LEU A 78 -10.92 -4.58 -14.82
CA LEU A 78 -9.83 -4.43 -15.77
C LEU A 78 -8.82 -5.55 -15.54
N ASP A 79 -8.40 -6.17 -16.64
CA ASP A 79 -7.20 -7.01 -16.67
C ASP A 79 -5.98 -6.16 -17.01
N GLN A 80 -4.79 -6.64 -16.65
CA GLN A 80 -3.54 -5.90 -16.83
C GLN A 80 -3.23 -5.64 -18.33
N GLU A 81 -3.69 -6.50 -19.23
CA GLU A 81 -3.54 -6.35 -20.68
C GLU A 81 -4.43 -5.23 -21.27
N ASP A 82 -5.58 -4.97 -20.65
CA ASP A 82 -6.49 -3.88 -21.02
C ASP A 82 -6.13 -2.54 -20.36
N ALA A 83 -5.16 -2.51 -19.44
CA ALA A 83 -4.89 -1.36 -18.56
C ALA A 83 -4.31 -0.15 -19.30
N HIS A 84 -5.15 0.83 -19.67
CA HIS A 84 -4.69 2.06 -20.31
C HIS A 84 -3.96 3.01 -19.33
N ARG A 85 -2.63 2.84 -19.22
CA ARG A 85 -1.76 3.53 -18.24
C ARG A 85 -1.95 5.04 -18.17
N ASP A 86 -2.16 5.73 -19.29
CA ASP A 86 -2.26 7.20 -19.31
C ASP A 86 -3.53 7.71 -18.59
N SER A 87 -4.60 6.91 -18.52
CA SER A 87 -5.77 7.20 -17.68
C SER A 87 -5.61 6.77 -16.22
N LEU A 88 -4.88 5.68 -15.97
CA LEU A 88 -4.68 5.10 -14.64
C LEU A 88 -3.68 5.89 -13.79
N VAL A 89 -2.56 6.34 -14.38
CA VAL A 89 -1.47 7.01 -13.65
C VAL A 89 -1.92 8.30 -12.95
N PRO A 90 -2.72 9.21 -13.56
CA PRO A 90 -3.25 10.37 -12.85
C PRO A 90 -4.08 9.99 -11.62
N VAL A 91 -4.98 9.00 -11.76
CA VAL A 91 -5.84 8.53 -10.66
C VAL A 91 -5.00 7.86 -9.56
N ALA A 92 -3.96 7.11 -9.91
CA ALA A 92 -2.99 6.57 -8.95
C ALA A 92 -2.27 7.69 -8.16
N GLN A 93 -1.90 8.82 -8.79
CA GLN A 93 -1.35 9.96 -8.07
C GLN A 93 -2.36 10.62 -7.13
N GLU A 94 -3.64 10.68 -7.49
CA GLU A 94 -4.69 11.18 -6.58
C GLU A 94 -4.87 10.26 -5.37
N LEU A 95 -4.96 8.94 -5.58
CA LEU A 95 -5.08 7.94 -4.52
C LEU A 95 -3.91 8.00 -3.53
N ALA A 96 -2.69 8.21 -4.02
CA ALA A 96 -1.49 8.37 -3.21
C ALA A 96 -1.37 9.74 -2.50
N HIS A 97 -2.38 10.62 -2.61
CA HIS A 97 -2.35 11.91 -1.94
C HIS A 97 -2.60 11.75 -0.44
N ARG A 98 -1.79 12.45 0.39
CA ARG A 98 -1.81 12.35 1.86
C ARG A 98 -3.20 12.50 2.47
N ASN A 99 -4.05 13.37 1.91
CA ASN A 99 -5.42 13.60 2.39
C ASN A 99 -6.31 12.34 2.40
N LEU A 100 -6.03 11.35 1.55
CA LEU A 100 -6.72 10.06 1.51
C LEU A 100 -6.03 9.03 2.43
N LEU A 101 -4.70 8.90 2.32
CA LEU A 101 -3.91 7.94 3.12
C LEU A 101 -4.00 8.21 4.63
N GLU A 102 -4.00 9.48 5.03
CA GLU A 102 -4.11 9.96 6.42
C GLU A 102 -5.54 10.42 6.76
N HIS A 103 -6.55 10.08 5.94
CA HIS A 103 -7.93 10.54 6.15
C HIS A 103 -8.51 10.10 7.51
N ARG A 104 -9.38 10.92 8.12
CA ARG A 104 -9.94 10.61 9.46
C ARG A 104 -10.88 9.40 9.45
N ASP A 105 -11.63 9.21 8.37
CA ASP A 105 -12.59 8.11 8.23
C ASP A 105 -11.91 6.78 7.87
N ARG A 106 -12.25 5.71 8.59
CA ARG A 106 -11.66 4.37 8.41
C ARG A 106 -12.08 3.72 7.10
N GLY A 107 -13.30 3.95 6.64
CA GLY A 107 -13.79 3.44 5.36
C GLY A 107 -13.04 4.07 4.19
N VAL A 108 -12.85 5.40 4.20
CA VAL A 108 -12.09 6.10 3.16
C VAL A 108 -10.67 5.55 3.07
N LYS A 109 -10.01 5.32 4.21
CA LYS A 109 -8.70 4.64 4.25
C LYS A 109 -8.74 3.24 3.63
N ALA A 110 -9.70 2.41 4.02
CA ALA A 110 -9.84 1.03 3.53
C ALA A 110 -10.09 0.99 2.00
N TRP A 111 -11.05 1.77 1.50
CA TRP A 111 -11.35 1.83 0.07
C TRP A 111 -10.22 2.47 -0.75
N THR A 112 -9.50 3.45 -0.20
CA THR A 112 -8.29 4.01 -0.85
C THR A 112 -7.20 2.95 -0.97
N ALA A 113 -6.88 2.24 0.11
CA ALA A 113 -5.87 1.18 0.09
C ALA A 113 -6.25 0.04 -0.87
N LEU A 114 -7.53 -0.31 -0.94
CA LEU A 114 -8.05 -1.31 -1.87
C LEU A 114 -7.90 -0.87 -3.35
N CYS A 115 -8.22 0.39 -3.69
CA CYS A 115 -7.95 0.91 -5.03
C CYS A 115 -6.45 0.93 -5.37
N ILE A 116 -5.58 1.16 -4.38
CA ILE A 116 -4.12 1.21 -4.59
C ILE A 116 -3.53 -0.17 -4.85
N VAL A 117 -4.00 -1.25 -4.22
CA VAL A 117 -3.51 -2.60 -4.55
C VAL A 117 -3.97 -3.06 -5.94
N GLU A 118 -5.17 -2.64 -6.37
CA GLU A 118 -5.59 -2.85 -7.77
C GLU A 118 -4.69 -2.06 -8.74
N MET A 119 -4.26 -0.84 -8.38
CA MET A 119 -3.26 -0.10 -9.17
C MET A 119 -1.89 -0.79 -9.20
N PHE A 120 -1.45 -1.47 -8.11
CA PHE A 120 -0.23 -2.29 -8.16
C PHE A 120 -0.36 -3.47 -9.14
N LYS A 121 -1.53 -4.12 -9.20
CA LYS A 121 -1.82 -5.19 -10.17
C LYS A 121 -1.82 -4.67 -11.62
N LEU A 122 -2.60 -3.63 -11.89
CA LEU A 122 -2.83 -3.10 -13.24
C LEU A 122 -1.61 -2.40 -13.84
N LEU A 123 -0.74 -1.82 -13.01
CA LEU A 123 0.42 -1.04 -13.46
C LEU A 123 1.75 -1.77 -13.26
N ALA A 124 1.73 -3.04 -12.86
CA ALA A 124 2.93 -3.87 -12.81
C ALA A 124 3.58 -4.00 -14.21
N PRO A 125 4.93 -4.11 -14.30
CA PRO A 125 5.88 -4.04 -13.18
C PRO A 125 6.11 -2.61 -12.67
N ASP A 126 5.90 -1.58 -13.51
CA ASP A 126 6.26 -0.19 -13.25
C ASP A 126 5.13 0.61 -12.59
N ALA A 127 4.89 0.34 -11.31
CA ALA A 127 3.90 1.08 -10.51
C ALA A 127 4.33 2.56 -10.33
N PRO A 128 3.45 3.56 -10.57
CA PRO A 128 3.84 4.97 -10.71
C PRO A 128 4.07 5.71 -9.38
N PHE A 129 4.41 5.01 -8.30
CA PHE A 129 4.50 5.59 -6.95
C PHE A 129 5.96 5.88 -6.57
N LYS A 130 6.21 7.07 -6.04
CA LYS A 130 7.52 7.45 -5.51
C LYS A 130 7.74 6.80 -4.14
N ALA A 131 8.99 6.57 -3.74
CA ALA A 131 9.34 5.96 -2.45
C ALA A 131 8.64 6.60 -1.23
N ALA A 132 8.45 7.93 -1.23
CA ALA A 132 7.69 8.62 -0.17
C ALA A 132 6.19 8.28 -0.17
N GLN A 133 5.57 8.12 -1.34
CA GLN A 133 4.17 7.67 -1.46
C GLN A 133 4.05 6.20 -1.05
N LEU A 134 4.96 5.33 -1.52
CA LEU A 134 5.02 3.92 -1.11
C LEU A 134 5.16 3.78 0.41
N ASN A 135 6.01 4.61 1.05
CA ASN A 135 6.16 4.62 2.51
C ASN A 135 4.84 4.96 3.22
N GLN A 136 4.08 5.94 2.74
CA GLN A 136 2.76 6.27 3.30
C GLN A 136 1.70 5.18 3.03
N ILE A 137 1.73 4.57 1.84
CA ILE A 137 0.83 3.46 1.45
C ILE A 137 1.07 2.23 2.34
N PHE A 138 2.32 1.78 2.47
CA PHE A 138 2.64 0.65 3.35
C PHE A 138 2.49 1.01 4.83
N SER A 139 2.75 2.26 5.24
CA SER A 139 2.39 2.73 6.60
C SER A 139 0.91 2.55 6.88
N LEU A 140 0.03 2.92 5.94
CA LEU A 140 -1.42 2.73 6.06
C LEU A 140 -1.78 1.24 6.16
N ILE A 141 -1.25 0.41 5.27
CA ILE A 141 -1.55 -1.03 5.23
C ILE A 141 -1.07 -1.71 6.53
N ILE A 142 0.18 -1.51 6.91
CA ILE A 142 0.82 -2.15 8.07
C ILE A 142 0.21 -1.70 9.40
N THR A 143 -0.16 -0.42 9.54
CA THR A 143 -0.63 0.13 10.83
C THR A 143 -2.15 0.18 10.99
N GLN A 144 -2.93 -0.02 9.93
CA GLN A 144 -4.40 0.06 9.98
C GLN A 144 -5.08 -1.18 9.39
N VAL A 145 -4.66 -1.65 8.20
CA VAL A 145 -5.30 -2.78 7.51
C VAL A 145 -4.94 -4.10 8.16
N LEU A 146 -3.63 -4.36 8.32
CA LEU A 146 -3.12 -5.61 8.86
C LEU A 146 -3.66 -5.88 10.29
N PRO A 147 -3.57 -4.96 11.28
CA PRO A 147 -4.09 -5.23 12.62
C PRO A 147 -5.62 -5.37 12.68
N ALA A 148 -6.36 -4.75 11.75
CA ALA A 148 -7.82 -4.87 11.69
C ALA A 148 -8.29 -6.27 11.32
N LEU A 149 -7.47 -7.08 10.62
CA LEU A 149 -7.75 -8.49 10.37
C LEU A 149 -7.86 -9.33 11.66
N GLY A 150 -7.29 -8.87 12.78
CA GLY A 150 -7.49 -9.47 14.10
C GLY A 150 -8.93 -9.35 14.64
N ASN A 151 -9.82 -8.65 13.94
CA ASN A 151 -11.22 -8.48 14.30
C ASN A 151 -12.16 -8.79 13.10
N PRO A 152 -12.65 -10.04 12.97
CA PRO A 152 -13.57 -10.42 11.89
C PRO A 152 -14.88 -9.62 11.84
N GLN A 153 -15.25 -8.96 12.95
CA GLN A 153 -16.44 -8.10 13.08
C GLN A 153 -16.19 -6.65 12.63
N ASP A 154 -15.03 -6.33 12.06
CA ASP A 154 -14.79 -4.98 11.53
C ASP A 154 -15.68 -4.70 10.30
N PRO A 155 -16.35 -3.52 10.22
CA PRO A 155 -17.19 -3.17 9.07
C PRO A 155 -16.48 -3.16 7.71
N TYR A 156 -15.14 -3.15 7.68
CA TYR A 156 -14.34 -3.20 6.46
C TYR A 156 -13.46 -4.45 6.35
N ASN A 157 -13.77 -5.51 7.11
CA ASN A 157 -13.00 -6.75 7.12
C ASN A 157 -12.85 -7.36 5.72
N GLU A 158 -13.90 -7.37 4.89
CA GLU A 158 -13.83 -7.82 3.50
C GLU A 158 -12.80 -7.04 2.67
N GLN A 159 -12.73 -5.72 2.82
CA GLN A 159 -11.77 -4.89 2.10
C GLN A 159 -10.35 -5.13 2.64
N HIS A 160 -10.19 -5.31 3.96
CA HIS A 160 -8.90 -5.63 4.56
C HIS A 160 -8.35 -7.00 4.11
N LEU A 161 -9.24 -8.00 3.99
CA LEU A 161 -8.91 -9.33 3.45
C LEU A 161 -8.47 -9.23 1.98
N SER A 162 -9.22 -8.53 1.14
CA SER A 162 -8.89 -8.35 -0.27
C SER A 162 -7.57 -7.58 -0.48
N ILE A 163 -7.25 -6.60 0.38
CA ILE A 163 -5.96 -5.90 0.35
C ILE A 163 -4.81 -6.87 0.60
N ILE A 164 -4.86 -7.64 1.69
CA ILE A 164 -3.79 -8.58 2.06
C ILE A 164 -3.65 -9.72 1.04
N ARG A 165 -4.78 -10.21 0.51
CA ARG A 165 -4.79 -11.21 -0.57
C ARG A 165 -4.19 -10.67 -1.87
N SER A 166 -4.56 -9.47 -2.31
CA SER A 166 -4.04 -8.85 -3.53
C SER A 166 -2.53 -8.59 -3.45
N LEU A 167 -2.03 -8.11 -2.30
CA LEU A 167 -0.59 -7.96 -2.04
C LEU A 167 0.18 -9.29 -2.13
N ASP A 168 -0.45 -10.40 -1.71
CA ASP A 168 0.14 -11.73 -1.71
C ASP A 168 0.13 -12.38 -3.10
N GLU A 169 -1.00 -12.31 -3.81
CA GLU A 169 -1.16 -12.86 -5.17
C GLU A 169 -0.30 -12.11 -6.19
N VAL A 170 -0.24 -10.77 -6.10
CA VAL A 170 0.55 -9.90 -7.00
C VAL A 170 2.02 -9.81 -6.55
N LYS A 171 2.34 -10.24 -5.32
CA LYS A 171 3.64 -10.07 -4.65
C LYS A 171 4.11 -8.60 -4.56
N SER A 172 3.20 -7.63 -4.67
CA SER A 172 3.52 -6.20 -4.62
C SER A 172 4.04 -5.70 -3.27
N ILE A 173 4.01 -6.53 -2.21
CA ILE A 173 4.68 -6.26 -0.94
C ILE A 173 6.20 -6.07 -1.07
N VAL A 174 6.84 -6.59 -2.12
CA VAL A 174 8.28 -6.38 -2.38
C VAL A 174 8.65 -4.91 -2.56
N LEU A 175 7.71 -4.08 -3.01
CA LEU A 175 7.90 -2.62 -3.09
C LEU A 175 8.17 -1.98 -1.72
N LEU A 176 7.95 -2.69 -0.60
CA LEU A 176 8.36 -2.27 0.74
C LEU A 176 9.88 -2.40 0.95
N THR A 177 10.54 -3.43 0.40
CA THR A 177 11.97 -3.69 0.62
C THR A 177 12.86 -2.69 -0.13
N ASP A 178 12.33 -2.09 -1.19
CA ASP A 178 13.03 -1.08 -2.01
C ASP A 178 12.97 0.34 -1.41
N ILE A 179 12.20 0.55 -0.33
CA ILE A 179 12.05 1.88 0.30
C ILE A 179 13.25 2.16 1.21
N PRO A 180 14.01 3.25 0.99
CA PRO A 180 15.11 3.62 1.86
C PRO A 180 14.63 3.86 3.30
N GLY A 181 15.21 3.15 4.27
CA GLY A 181 14.84 3.27 5.68
C GLY A 181 13.53 2.55 6.07
N ALA A 182 13.14 1.50 5.33
CA ALA A 182 11.93 0.71 5.62
C ALA A 182 11.99 -0.08 6.95
N ASP A 183 13.13 -0.17 7.63
CA ASP A 183 13.35 -0.93 8.88
C ASP A 183 12.24 -0.77 9.92
N GLY A 184 11.80 0.47 10.17
CA GLY A 184 10.73 0.77 11.11
C GLY A 184 9.31 0.39 10.64
N LEU A 185 9.13 0.12 9.35
CA LEU A 185 7.93 -0.50 8.78
C LEU A 185 8.04 -2.03 8.79
N LEU A 186 9.21 -2.60 8.48
CA LEU A 186 9.46 -4.03 8.61
C LEU A 186 9.23 -4.50 10.06
N TYR A 187 9.77 -3.80 11.05
CA TYR A 187 9.49 -4.07 12.46
C TYR A 187 7.98 -4.13 12.75
N LYS A 188 7.23 -3.09 12.34
CA LYS A 188 5.77 -3.02 12.56
C LYS A 188 5.00 -4.10 11.79
N LEU A 189 5.44 -4.47 10.59
CA LEU A 189 4.86 -5.54 9.78
C LEU A 189 4.96 -6.87 10.53
N PHE A 190 6.16 -7.25 10.97
CA PHE A 190 6.36 -8.52 11.67
C PHE A 190 5.69 -8.52 13.05
N THR A 191 5.81 -7.45 13.86
CA THR A 191 5.10 -7.34 15.14
C THR A 191 3.59 -7.46 14.95
N GLY A 192 3.00 -6.63 14.08
CA GLY A 192 1.56 -6.62 13.82
C GLY A 192 1.05 -7.95 13.26
N ALA A 193 1.81 -8.59 12.37
CA ALA A 193 1.47 -9.90 11.83
C ALA A 193 1.42 -10.97 12.93
N PHE A 194 2.44 -11.09 13.78
CA PHE A 194 2.43 -12.10 14.85
C PHE A 194 1.43 -11.79 15.97
N ASP A 195 1.16 -10.51 16.28
CA ASP A 195 0.21 -10.12 17.33
C ASP A 195 -1.25 -10.50 17.00
N ILE A 196 -1.65 -10.44 15.72
CA ILE A 196 -2.96 -10.95 15.25
C ILE A 196 -3.17 -12.41 15.66
N PHE A 197 -2.10 -13.20 15.64
CA PHE A 197 -2.12 -14.64 15.86
C PHE A 197 -1.60 -15.08 17.24
N ALA A 198 -1.27 -14.14 18.13
CA ALA A 198 -0.69 -14.45 19.44
C ALA A 198 -1.75 -14.97 20.45
N ASP A 199 -2.94 -14.38 20.47
CA ASP A 199 -4.00 -14.69 21.45
C ASP A 199 -5.05 -15.72 20.92
N THR A 200 -4.86 -16.22 19.69
CA THR A 200 -5.74 -17.21 19.05
C THR A 200 -5.62 -18.61 19.66
N SER A 201 -4.56 -18.86 20.43
CA SER A 201 -4.31 -20.12 21.14
C SER A 201 -5.33 -20.46 22.24
N LYS A 202 -6.23 -19.52 22.60
CA LYS A 202 -7.09 -19.64 23.79
C LYS A 202 -8.58 -19.92 23.53
N ASN A 203 -9.14 -19.67 22.34
CA ASN A 203 -10.57 -19.87 22.05
C ASN A 203 -10.88 -19.79 20.53
N ASP A 204 -12.15 -20.02 20.18
CA ASP A 204 -12.79 -20.09 18.85
C ASP A 204 -12.41 -19.01 17.82
N LYS A 205 -11.80 -17.90 18.25
CA LYS A 205 -11.21 -16.87 17.39
C LYS A 205 -10.28 -17.41 16.29
N ALA A 206 -9.58 -18.53 16.54
CA ALA A 206 -8.72 -19.16 15.53
C ALA A 206 -9.51 -19.69 14.31
N GLU A 207 -10.77 -20.08 14.52
CA GLU A 207 -11.68 -20.48 13.43
C GLU A 207 -12.31 -19.25 12.76
N GLU A 208 -12.72 -18.24 13.55
CA GLU A 208 -13.27 -16.98 13.04
C GLU A 208 -12.29 -16.16 12.19
N LEU A 209 -11.00 -16.15 12.54
CA LEU A 209 -9.96 -15.44 11.78
C LEU A 209 -9.64 -16.12 10.44
N GLY A 210 -9.98 -17.41 10.28
CA GLY A 210 -9.84 -18.15 9.03
C GLY A 210 -8.39 -18.50 8.65
N LYS A 211 -8.17 -19.78 8.30
CA LYS A 211 -6.86 -20.28 7.83
C LYS A 211 -6.30 -19.54 6.61
N ASN A 212 -7.16 -18.93 5.80
CA ASN A 212 -6.77 -18.14 4.64
C ASN A 212 -6.00 -16.86 5.05
N VAL A 213 -6.31 -16.27 6.20
CA VAL A 213 -5.62 -15.07 6.70
C VAL A 213 -4.24 -15.43 7.21
N GLU A 214 -4.12 -16.51 7.99
CA GLU A 214 -2.82 -17.07 8.38
C GLU A 214 -1.96 -17.37 7.14
N HIS A 215 -2.55 -17.99 6.11
CA HIS A 215 -1.86 -18.29 4.86
C HIS A 215 -1.32 -17.04 4.15
N HIS A 216 -2.19 -16.07 3.83
CA HIS A 216 -1.76 -14.87 3.10
C HIS A 216 -0.78 -14.02 3.91
N VAL A 217 -1.00 -13.83 5.23
CA VAL A 217 -0.07 -13.08 6.08
C VAL A 217 1.28 -13.81 6.18
N THR A 218 1.30 -15.15 6.33
CA THR A 218 2.56 -15.91 6.30
C THR A 218 3.29 -15.74 4.98
N SER A 219 2.57 -15.87 3.86
CA SER A 219 3.12 -15.78 2.50
C SER A 219 3.71 -14.40 2.22
N LEU A 220 3.07 -13.32 2.68
CA LEU A 220 3.64 -11.97 2.66
C LEU A 220 4.94 -11.86 3.46
N LEU A 221 4.99 -12.38 4.69
CA LEU A 221 6.21 -12.36 5.50
C LEU A 221 7.34 -13.17 4.83
N VAL A 222 7.03 -14.35 4.28
CA VAL A 222 7.98 -15.16 3.50
C VAL A 222 8.54 -14.36 2.34
N THR A 223 7.70 -13.76 1.50
CA THR A 223 8.14 -12.92 0.36
C THR A 223 9.00 -11.74 0.82
N VAL A 224 8.68 -11.09 1.94
CA VAL A 224 9.51 -10.00 2.47
C VAL A 224 10.89 -10.51 2.93
N VAL A 225 10.98 -11.66 3.61
CA VAL A 225 12.28 -12.28 3.94
C VAL A 225 13.07 -12.66 2.68
N ASP A 226 12.38 -13.24 1.68
CA ASP A 226 13.03 -13.79 0.48
C ASP A 226 13.48 -12.73 -0.52
N GLU A 227 12.93 -11.52 -0.47
CA GLU A 227 13.38 -10.39 -1.31
C GLU A 227 14.25 -9.37 -0.56
N SER A 228 14.14 -9.26 0.77
CA SER A 228 15.00 -8.36 1.55
C SER A 228 16.49 -8.73 1.44
N PRO A 229 17.41 -7.79 1.16
CA PRO A 229 18.85 -8.06 1.17
C PRO A 229 19.38 -8.32 2.59
N SER A 230 18.76 -7.68 3.58
CA SER A 230 18.97 -7.84 5.02
C SER A 230 17.72 -7.40 5.76
N LEU A 231 17.42 -7.97 6.93
CA LEU A 231 16.39 -7.46 7.85
C LEU A 231 17.07 -6.89 9.12
N PRO A 232 16.44 -5.94 9.83
CA PRO A 232 16.88 -5.50 11.14
C PRO A 232 16.97 -6.66 12.15
N ASN A 233 17.93 -6.59 13.09
CA ASN A 233 18.04 -7.59 14.17
C ASN A 233 16.71 -7.73 14.94
N ASP A 234 16.03 -6.62 15.25
CA ASP A 234 14.72 -6.60 15.91
C ASP A 234 13.64 -7.43 15.18
N VAL A 235 13.73 -7.59 13.85
CA VAL A 235 12.83 -8.44 13.07
C VAL A 235 13.19 -9.92 13.24
N VAL A 236 14.49 -10.24 13.30
CA VAL A 236 14.98 -11.60 13.61
C VAL A 236 14.58 -12.00 15.04
N ASP A 237 14.72 -11.09 16.02
CA ASP A 237 14.21 -11.25 17.39
C ASP A 237 12.73 -11.65 17.41
N ILE A 238 11.88 -10.92 16.68
CA ILE A 238 10.43 -11.17 16.63
C ILE A 238 10.13 -12.58 16.09
N ILE A 239 10.85 -13.04 15.06
CA ILE A 239 10.68 -14.39 14.49
C ILE A 239 11.16 -15.45 15.49
N LEU A 240 12.36 -15.28 16.06
CA LEU A 240 12.96 -16.24 16.99
C LEU A 240 12.17 -16.36 18.31
N ALA A 241 11.59 -15.26 18.80
CA ALA A 241 10.75 -15.22 19.99
C ALA A 241 9.53 -16.16 19.89
N GLN A 242 9.03 -16.46 18.69
CA GLN A 242 7.90 -17.39 18.52
C GLN A 242 8.28 -18.84 18.85
N PHE A 243 9.56 -19.22 18.68
CA PHE A 243 10.05 -20.54 19.09
C PHE A 243 10.26 -20.61 20.62
N LEU A 244 10.79 -19.54 21.22
CA LEU A 244 11.02 -19.46 22.67
C LEU A 244 9.72 -19.47 23.49
N ARG A 245 8.64 -18.89 22.95
CA ARG A 245 7.30 -18.91 23.57
C ARG A 245 6.73 -20.32 23.84
N LEU A 246 7.32 -21.38 23.26
CA LEU A 246 6.90 -22.78 23.49
C LEU A 246 7.74 -23.54 24.50
N ASP A 247 8.85 -22.99 24.99
CA ASP A 247 9.72 -23.65 25.97
C ASP A 247 9.47 -23.11 27.38
N PRO A 248 8.79 -23.86 28.27
CA PRO A 248 8.55 -23.43 29.65
C PRO A 248 9.81 -23.39 30.52
N THR A 249 10.98 -23.76 30.00
CA THR A 249 12.26 -23.77 30.73
C THR A 249 13.19 -22.60 30.39
N THR A 250 12.95 -21.85 29.31
CA THR A 250 13.83 -20.74 28.90
C THR A 250 13.20 -19.34 29.08
N PHE A 251 13.63 -18.70 30.18
CA PHE A 251 13.45 -17.27 30.55
C PHE A 251 12.08 -16.78 31.05
N PRO A 252 11.98 -16.36 32.33
CA PRO A 252 10.90 -15.52 32.84
C PRO A 252 11.20 -14.03 32.54
N LEU A 253 11.32 -13.66 31.25
CA LEU A 253 11.35 -12.25 30.86
C LEU A 253 9.94 -11.68 30.94
N GLN A 254 9.80 -10.57 31.66
CA GLN A 254 8.56 -10.06 32.24
C GLN A 254 7.47 -9.70 31.21
N LEU A 255 6.67 -10.68 30.80
CA LEU A 255 5.37 -10.46 30.18
C LEU A 255 4.27 -11.07 31.06
N ASN A 256 3.62 -10.21 31.84
CA ASN A 256 2.41 -10.39 32.65
C ASN A 256 2.10 -11.81 33.18
N LYS A 257 2.14 -11.94 34.51
CA LYS A 257 1.95 -13.15 35.35
C LYS A 257 0.59 -13.87 35.23
N SER A 258 -0.22 -13.58 34.21
CA SER A 258 -1.60 -14.09 34.01
C SER A 258 -1.73 -15.16 32.93
N ALA A 259 -0.62 -15.68 32.39
CA ALA A 259 -0.63 -16.70 31.33
C ALA A 259 -0.35 -18.15 31.82
N LEU A 260 0.01 -18.36 33.09
CA LEU A 260 0.44 -19.67 33.63
C LEU A 260 -0.71 -20.46 34.30
N GLU A 261 -1.96 -20.28 33.86
CA GLU A 261 -3.13 -20.97 34.42
C GLU A 261 -4.07 -21.53 33.34
N SER A 262 -3.53 -22.38 32.46
CA SER A 262 -4.36 -23.24 31.60
C SER A 262 -3.77 -24.65 31.50
N SER A 263 -4.09 -25.47 32.50
CA SER A 263 -3.69 -26.87 32.60
C SER A 263 -4.34 -27.74 31.50
N ARG A 264 -3.66 -27.90 30.37
CA ARG A 264 -3.85 -29.01 29.42
C ARG A 264 -2.49 -29.72 29.22
N PRO A 265 -2.46 -31.06 29.07
CA PRO A 265 -1.21 -31.77 28.79
C PRO A 265 -0.66 -31.38 27.41
N PHE A 266 0.57 -30.88 27.40
CA PHE A 266 1.30 -30.31 26.25
C PHE A 266 1.26 -31.16 24.96
N HIS A 267 1.20 -32.49 25.10
CA HIS A 267 1.10 -33.46 24.01
C HIS A 267 -0.09 -33.24 23.04
N LEU A 268 -1.20 -32.64 23.48
CA LEU A 268 -2.41 -32.43 22.67
C LEU A 268 -2.63 -30.99 22.17
N GLN A 269 -1.74 -30.04 22.47
CA GLN A 269 -1.87 -28.69 21.94
C GLN A 269 -1.23 -28.63 20.54
N LEU A 270 -2.03 -28.30 19.53
CA LEU A 270 -1.50 -27.90 18.23
C LEU A 270 -0.58 -26.70 18.43
N PRO A 271 0.55 -26.61 17.71
CA PRO A 271 1.41 -25.43 17.77
C PRO A 271 0.61 -24.17 17.42
N PRO A 272 0.76 -23.07 18.18
CA PRO A 272 0.05 -21.82 17.92
C PRO A 272 0.27 -21.32 16.49
N PRO A 273 -0.71 -20.65 15.86
CA PRO A 273 -0.55 -20.14 14.49
C PRO A 273 0.72 -19.29 14.31
N ALA A 274 1.02 -18.38 15.26
CA ALA A 274 2.27 -17.61 15.27
C ALA A 274 3.57 -18.46 15.22
N TYR A 275 3.58 -19.65 15.82
CA TYR A 275 4.71 -20.59 15.69
C TYR A 275 4.75 -21.23 14.30
N ASN A 276 3.60 -21.61 13.73
CA ASN A 276 3.54 -22.18 12.39
C ASN A 276 3.98 -21.16 11.33
N MET A 277 3.58 -19.89 11.47
CA MET A 277 4.07 -18.77 10.67
C MET A 277 5.60 -18.66 10.73
N ALA A 278 6.20 -18.60 11.93
CA ALA A 278 7.64 -18.50 12.11
C ALA A 278 8.40 -19.73 11.55
N LYS A 279 7.85 -20.94 11.77
CA LYS A 279 8.37 -22.18 11.18
C LYS A 279 8.33 -22.12 9.65
N ASN A 280 7.22 -21.67 9.06
CA ASN A 280 7.05 -21.57 7.62
C ASN A 280 8.10 -20.61 7.02
N ILE A 281 8.28 -19.42 7.60
CA ILE A 281 9.33 -18.45 7.23
C ILE A 281 10.71 -19.11 7.22
N CYS A 282 11.10 -19.78 8.32
CA CYS A 282 12.38 -20.47 8.43
C CYS A 282 12.54 -21.63 7.43
N SER A 283 11.46 -22.34 7.08
CA SER A 283 11.50 -23.45 6.13
C SER A 283 11.47 -23.02 4.66
N SER A 284 10.87 -21.87 4.35
CA SER A 284 10.81 -21.31 3.00
C SER A 284 12.11 -20.59 2.62
N CYS A 285 12.76 -19.92 3.57
CA CYS A 285 13.97 -19.12 3.35
C CYS A 285 15.20 -19.64 4.12
N PRO A 286 15.56 -20.95 4.04
CA PRO A 286 16.53 -21.56 4.95
C PRO A 286 17.93 -20.95 4.85
N ASP A 287 18.42 -20.66 3.65
CA ASP A 287 19.75 -20.07 3.44
C ASP A 287 19.86 -18.64 3.98
N LYS A 288 18.81 -17.82 3.78
CA LYS A 288 18.77 -16.46 4.32
C LYS A 288 18.66 -16.49 5.83
N MET A 289 17.66 -17.20 6.37
CA MET A 289 17.43 -17.28 7.81
C MET A 289 18.63 -17.86 8.55
N SER A 290 19.33 -18.86 8.01
CA SER A 290 20.56 -19.40 8.58
C SER A 290 21.66 -18.34 8.73
N ARG A 291 21.94 -17.57 7.65
CA ARG A 291 22.94 -16.47 7.70
C ARG A 291 22.55 -15.38 8.69
N MET A 292 21.27 -15.03 8.72
CA MET A 292 20.74 -13.95 9.56
C MET A 292 20.75 -14.32 11.05
N VAL A 293 20.35 -15.54 11.38
CA VAL A 293 20.41 -16.08 12.75
C VAL A 293 21.87 -16.19 13.21
N ALA A 294 22.80 -16.58 12.33
CA ALA A 294 24.23 -16.56 12.66
C ALA A 294 24.76 -15.14 12.92
N HIS A 295 24.40 -14.16 12.09
CA HIS A 295 24.75 -12.75 12.30
C HIS A 295 24.18 -12.19 13.61
N TYR A 296 22.91 -12.51 13.89
CA TYR A 296 22.21 -12.13 15.10
C TYR A 296 22.89 -12.68 16.37
N PHE A 297 23.23 -13.97 16.42
CA PHE A 297 23.96 -14.54 17.56
C PHE A 297 25.36 -13.95 17.71
N ASN A 298 26.07 -13.70 16.61
CA ASN A 298 27.37 -13.00 16.67
C ASN A 298 27.24 -11.58 17.23
N SER A 299 26.17 -10.86 16.87
CA SER A 299 25.87 -9.52 17.39
C SER A 299 25.62 -9.55 18.90
N ILE A 300 24.76 -10.46 19.37
CA ILE A 300 24.48 -10.63 20.81
C ILE A 300 25.73 -11.02 21.60
N ILE A 301 26.57 -11.92 21.06
CA ILE A 301 27.81 -12.33 21.73
C ILE A 301 28.79 -11.14 21.84
N ALA A 302 28.85 -10.28 20.82
CA ALA A 302 29.63 -9.04 20.86
C ALA A 302 29.08 -8.05 21.91
N ASP A 303 27.78 -7.76 21.88
CA ASP A 303 27.12 -6.84 22.83
C ASP A 303 27.28 -7.30 24.30
N LEU A 304 27.17 -8.60 24.55
CA LEU A 304 27.41 -9.20 25.87
C LEU A 304 28.88 -9.09 26.29
N SER A 305 29.83 -9.19 25.35
CA SER A 305 31.27 -9.06 25.63
C SER A 305 31.64 -7.62 25.98
N ASP A 306 31.18 -6.65 25.19
CA ASP A 306 31.39 -5.21 25.45
C ASP A 306 30.74 -4.78 26.78
N GLY A 307 29.58 -5.34 27.13
CA GLY A 307 28.91 -5.13 28.41
C GLY A 307 29.72 -5.62 29.62
N ILE A 308 30.49 -6.71 29.47
CA ILE A 308 31.36 -7.26 30.52
C ILE A 308 32.57 -6.34 30.74
N ASP A 309 33.25 -5.91 29.67
CA ASP A 309 34.44 -5.05 29.77
C ASP A 309 34.11 -3.64 30.28
N GLY A 310 32.97 -3.07 29.88
CA GLY A 310 32.48 -1.78 30.39
C GLY A 310 32.21 -1.76 31.91
N SER A 311 31.90 -2.91 32.51
CA SER A 311 31.61 -3.02 33.95
C SER A 311 32.87 -2.99 34.83
N SER A 312 34.02 -3.41 34.29
CA SER A 312 35.28 -3.58 35.02
C SER A 312 36.01 -2.26 35.28
N SER A 313 35.80 -1.25 34.43
CA SER A 313 36.57 0.01 34.44
C SER A 313 36.14 1.04 35.50
N ARG A 314 34.89 1.00 35.99
CA ARG A 314 34.33 2.07 36.85
C ARG A 314 34.57 1.94 38.36
N LYS A 315 35.40 0.99 38.83
CA LYS A 315 35.61 0.71 40.28
C LYS A 315 36.97 1.10 40.86
N SER A 316 37.90 1.68 40.09
CA SER A 316 39.30 1.89 40.51
C SER A 316 39.74 3.35 40.76
N MET A 317 38.84 4.35 40.71
CA MET A 317 39.17 5.75 41.07
C MET A 317 38.17 6.39 42.04
N SER A 318 38.24 5.98 43.32
CA SER A 318 38.06 6.88 44.48
C SER A 318 38.35 6.13 45.79
N ARG A 319 39.62 6.14 46.23
CA ARG A 319 40.05 5.93 47.63
C ARG A 319 41.58 6.01 47.80
N LYS A 320 42.12 7.23 47.82
CA LYS A 320 43.02 7.76 48.86
C LYS A 320 43.43 9.19 48.54
#